data_AF-A0A959L833-F1
#
_entry.id   AF-A0A959L833-F1
#
_cell.length_a   1.000
_cell.length_b   1.000
_cell.length_c   1.000
_cell.angle_alpha   90.00
_cell.angle_beta   90.00
_cell.angle_gamma   90.00
#
_symmetry.space_group_name_H-M   'P 1'
#
loop_
_entity.id
_entity.type
_entity.pdbx_description
1 polymer ?
#
loop_
_entity_poly.entity_id
_entity_poly.type
_entity_poly.pdbx_seq_one_letter_code
_entity_poly.pdbx_strand_id
1 'polypeptide(L)'
;MKRVFLFLIPVFIFSCKGVEQYRAGIDEMSSKYNEVLENVKSFSASMDTDLTGFMTSAKEMTIAENDVNSLKPEAQEAYNSAFAKVSSSLAGLTSIKEAANNLMTTLNDQGAEVNSLTEGLASGKLGEDTMNKITGIQDVITSVSNNLGDMKTKYDAAKSDVTANFSALKSVFESVMAK
;
A
#
# COMPACT_ATOMS: atom_id res chain seq x y z
N MET A 1 35.46 22.93 63.42
CA MET A 1 35.50 21.72 62.58
C MET A 1 34.13 21.03 62.61
N LYS A 2 33.31 21.17 61.57
CA LYS A 2 32.11 20.37 61.34
C LYS A 2 32.12 19.95 59.87
N ARG A 3 32.27 18.65 59.64
CA ARG A 3 32.37 18.04 58.30
C ARG A 3 30.96 17.87 57.74
N VAL A 4 30.68 18.50 56.60
CA VAL A 4 29.48 18.28 55.81
C VAL A 4 29.74 17.06 54.93
N PHE A 5 29.04 15.95 55.21
CA PHE A 5 29.01 14.78 54.33
C PHE A 5 28.03 15.05 53.20
N LEU A 6 28.58 15.32 52.02
CA LEU A 6 27.86 15.39 50.75
C LEU A 6 27.56 13.95 50.32
N PHE A 7 26.34 13.49 50.57
CA PHE A 7 25.80 12.25 50.00
C PHE A 7 25.57 12.47 48.50
N LEU A 8 26.57 12.13 47.69
CA LEU A 8 26.40 11.85 46.27
C LEU A 8 25.61 10.55 46.15
N ILE A 9 24.31 10.65 45.90
CA ILE A 9 23.46 9.51 45.56
C ILE A 9 23.77 9.15 44.09
N PRO A 10 24.27 7.94 43.78
CA PRO A 10 24.39 7.49 42.40
C PRO A 10 23.01 7.01 41.90
N VAL A 11 22.15 7.92 41.42
CA VAL A 11 20.87 7.59 40.77
C VAL A 11 21.07 7.29 39.27
N PHE A 12 22.05 6.46 38.91
CA PHE A 12 22.36 6.19 37.49
C PHE A 12 22.54 4.71 37.11
N ILE A 13 22.09 3.76 37.95
CA ILE A 13 22.29 2.32 37.67
C ILE A 13 20.99 1.58 37.31
N PHE A 14 19.82 2.24 37.31
CA PHE A 14 18.54 1.57 37.00
C PHE A 14 18.08 1.65 35.54
N SER A 15 18.68 2.50 34.69
CA SER A 15 18.18 2.70 33.33
C SER A 15 18.49 1.56 32.36
N CYS A 16 19.52 0.71 32.59
CA CYS A 16 19.85 -0.38 31.67
C CYS A 16 18.99 -1.64 31.85
N LYS A 17 18.48 -1.93 33.07
CA LYS A 17 17.63 -3.12 33.29
C LYS A 17 16.18 -2.91 32.83
N GLY A 18 15.70 -1.68 32.82
CA GLY A 18 14.30 -1.37 32.45
C GLY A 18 14.03 -1.36 30.95
N VAL A 19 15.05 -1.19 30.10
CA VAL A 19 14.90 -1.20 28.64
C VAL A 19 14.99 -2.59 28.03
N GLU A 20 15.78 -3.48 28.65
CA GLU A 20 16.06 -4.81 28.11
C GLU A 20 14.80 -5.68 27.99
N GLN A 21 13.84 -5.50 28.89
CA GLN A 21 12.55 -6.19 28.84
C GLN A 21 11.73 -5.88 27.58
N TYR A 22 12.00 -4.75 26.90
CA TYR A 22 11.30 -4.34 25.69
C TYR A 22 12.05 -4.68 24.41
N ARG A 23 13.32 -5.12 24.49
CA ARG A 23 14.19 -5.36 23.33
C ARG A 23 13.53 -6.28 22.30
N ALA A 24 13.12 -7.48 22.74
CA ALA A 24 12.51 -8.46 21.85
C ALA A 24 11.24 -7.93 21.17
N GLY A 25 10.39 -7.22 21.91
CA GLY A 25 9.16 -6.64 21.37
C GLY A 25 9.41 -5.54 20.34
N ILE A 26 10.38 -4.66 20.58
CA ILE A 26 10.76 -3.59 19.64
C ILE A 26 11.42 -4.18 18.40
N ASP A 27 12.35 -5.14 18.56
CA ASP A 27 13.05 -5.78 17.45
C ASP A 27 12.05 -6.52 16.53
N GLU A 28 11.13 -7.29 17.11
CA GLU A 28 10.08 -7.98 16.34
C GLU A 28 9.13 -6.99 15.65
N MET A 29 8.65 -5.99 16.38
CA MET A 29 7.75 -4.97 15.84
C MET A 29 8.40 -4.20 14.69
N SER A 30 9.65 -3.74 14.85
CA SER A 30 10.39 -2.99 13.84
C SER A 30 10.68 -3.84 12.60
N SER A 31 11.05 -5.11 12.79
CA SER A 31 11.24 -6.05 11.68
C SER A 31 9.96 -6.25 10.87
N LYS A 32 8.83 -6.54 11.55
CA LYS A 32 7.54 -6.73 10.88
C LYS A 32 7.03 -5.45 10.22
N TYR A 33 7.23 -4.29 10.85
CA TYR A 33 6.89 -3.00 10.27
C TYR A 33 7.58 -2.81 8.93
N ASN A 34 8.91 -3.01 8.88
CA ASN A 34 9.69 -2.86 7.65
C ASN A 34 9.28 -3.88 6.58
N GLU A 35 9.04 -5.13 6.96
CA GLU A 35 8.54 -6.15 6.03
C GLU A 35 7.20 -5.76 5.41
N VAL A 36 6.23 -5.34 6.22
CA VAL A 36 4.90 -4.94 5.75
C VAL A 36 4.98 -3.66 4.90
N LEU A 37 5.82 -2.71 5.28
CA LEU A 37 6.07 -1.50 4.49
C LEU A 37 6.60 -1.82 3.10
N GLU A 38 7.62 -2.69 3.00
CA GLU A 38 8.16 -3.11 1.70
C GLU A 38 7.14 -3.89 0.88
N ASN A 39 6.33 -4.74 1.52
CA ASN A 39 5.27 -5.48 0.86
C ASN A 39 4.18 -4.56 0.26
N VAL A 40 3.75 -3.51 1.00
CA VAL A 40 2.80 -2.52 0.47
C VAL A 40 3.45 -1.69 -0.65
N LYS A 41 4.72 -1.30 -0.53
CA LYS A 41 5.45 -0.57 -1.59
C LYS A 41 5.53 -1.39 -2.88
N SER A 42 5.95 -2.65 -2.78
CA SER A 42 6.06 -3.56 -3.92
C SER A 42 4.72 -3.77 -4.61
N PHE A 43 3.66 -4.01 -3.82
CA PHE A 43 2.30 -4.15 -4.35
C PHE A 43 1.84 -2.89 -5.09
N SER A 44 2.01 -1.72 -4.47
CA SER A 44 1.69 -0.42 -5.08
C SER A 44 2.42 -0.22 -6.41
N ALA A 45 3.72 -0.54 -6.48
CA ALA A 45 4.52 -0.39 -7.71
C ALA A 45 4.06 -1.34 -8.83
N SER A 46 3.66 -2.57 -8.49
CA SER A 46 3.05 -3.50 -9.45
C SER A 46 1.76 -2.91 -10.04
N MET A 47 0.90 -2.35 -9.17
CA MET A 47 -0.34 -1.72 -9.62
C MET A 47 -0.11 -0.54 -10.55
N ASP A 48 0.88 0.32 -10.26
CA ASP A 48 1.24 1.46 -11.12
C ASP A 48 1.71 0.99 -12.51
N THR A 49 2.50 -0.09 -12.56
CA THR A 49 2.97 -0.69 -13.80
C THR A 49 1.79 -1.22 -14.63
N ASP A 50 0.91 -1.99 -14.02
CA ASP A 50 -0.23 -2.59 -14.70
C ASP A 50 -1.26 -1.53 -15.16
N LEU A 51 -1.59 -0.54 -14.31
CA LEU A 51 -2.48 0.57 -14.68
C LEU A 51 -1.92 1.36 -15.88
N THR A 52 -0.63 1.67 -15.86
CA THR A 52 0.03 2.37 -16.97
C THR A 52 -0.05 1.54 -18.26
N GLY A 53 0.19 0.23 -18.16
CA GLY A 53 0.07 -0.71 -19.28
C GLY A 53 -1.35 -0.72 -19.87
N PHE A 54 -2.36 -0.90 -19.03
CA PHE A 54 -3.74 -0.91 -19.49
C PHE A 54 -4.19 0.44 -20.06
N MET A 55 -3.83 1.57 -19.43
CA MET A 55 -4.15 2.90 -19.96
C MET A 55 -3.52 3.14 -21.33
N THR A 56 -2.31 2.63 -21.56
CA THR A 56 -1.64 2.70 -22.87
C THR A 56 -2.42 1.88 -23.90
N SER A 57 -2.75 0.63 -23.59
CA SER A 57 -3.55 -0.23 -24.46
C SER A 57 -4.94 0.35 -24.79
N ALA A 58 -5.59 1.03 -23.82
CA ALA A 58 -6.89 1.68 -24.06
C ALA A 58 -6.77 2.81 -25.10
N LYS A 59 -5.69 3.61 -24.99
CA LYS A 59 -5.42 4.70 -25.94
C LYS A 59 -5.16 4.17 -27.35
N GLU A 60 -4.43 3.07 -27.48
CA GLU A 60 -4.13 2.46 -28.78
C GLU A 60 -5.37 1.91 -29.50
N MET A 61 -6.41 1.54 -28.74
CA MET A 61 -7.69 1.08 -29.29
C MET A 61 -8.76 2.18 -29.35
N THR A 62 -8.38 3.44 -29.15
CA THR A 62 -9.31 4.56 -29.27
C THR A 62 -9.44 4.94 -30.75
N ILE A 63 -10.66 4.88 -31.26
CA ILE A 63 -11.03 5.35 -32.60
C ILE A 63 -11.50 6.81 -32.50
N ALA A 64 -11.11 7.65 -33.46
CA ALA A 64 -11.55 9.04 -33.50
C ALA A 64 -13.09 9.13 -33.63
N GLU A 65 -13.71 10.08 -32.96
CA GLU A 65 -15.18 10.17 -32.88
C GLU A 65 -15.85 10.24 -34.26
N ASN A 66 -15.25 10.97 -35.21
CA ASN A 66 -15.76 11.06 -36.58
C ASN A 66 -15.74 9.70 -37.31
N ASP A 67 -14.73 8.88 -37.05
CA ASP A 67 -14.61 7.55 -37.66
C ASP A 67 -15.61 6.59 -37.00
N VAL A 68 -15.79 6.67 -35.67
CA VAL A 68 -16.83 5.92 -34.94
C VAL A 68 -18.23 6.25 -35.46
N ASN A 69 -18.54 7.53 -35.71
CA ASN A 69 -19.83 7.98 -36.22
C ASN A 69 -20.07 7.58 -37.69
N SER A 70 -19.02 7.23 -38.42
CA SER A 70 -19.10 6.74 -39.80
C SER A 70 -19.31 5.22 -39.88
N LEU A 71 -19.25 4.51 -38.75
CA LEU A 71 -19.52 3.09 -38.68
C LEU A 71 -21.01 2.78 -38.88
N LYS A 72 -21.30 1.54 -39.26
CA LYS A 72 -22.68 1.03 -39.19
C LYS A 72 -23.15 1.05 -37.72
N PRO A 73 -24.44 1.32 -37.45
CA PRO A 73 -24.97 1.43 -36.10
C PRO A 73 -24.60 0.26 -35.17
N GLU A 74 -24.64 -0.98 -35.67
CA GLU A 74 -24.34 -2.16 -34.87
C GLU A 74 -22.85 -2.24 -34.47
N ALA A 75 -21.96 -1.77 -35.35
CA ALA A 75 -20.53 -1.73 -35.08
C ALA A 75 -20.16 -0.59 -34.12
N GLN A 76 -20.83 0.56 -34.26
CA GLN A 76 -20.71 1.68 -33.34
C GLN A 76 -21.14 1.27 -31.92
N GLU A 77 -22.31 0.62 -31.79
CA GLU A 77 -22.82 0.15 -30.50
C GLU A 77 -21.89 -0.88 -29.85
N ALA A 78 -21.41 -1.86 -30.63
CA ALA A 78 -20.48 -2.88 -30.13
C ALA A 78 -19.17 -2.26 -29.62
N TYR A 79 -18.58 -1.32 -30.38
CA TYR A 79 -17.35 -0.63 -29.99
C TYR A 79 -17.57 0.20 -28.72
N ASN A 80 -18.60 1.04 -28.68
CA ASN A 80 -18.89 1.91 -27.53
C ASN A 80 -19.15 1.08 -26.26
N SER A 81 -19.90 -0.02 -26.37
CA SER A 81 -20.17 -0.93 -25.25
C SER A 81 -18.90 -1.59 -24.73
N ALA A 82 -18.05 -2.10 -25.62
CA ALA A 82 -16.78 -2.73 -25.23
C ALA A 82 -15.82 -1.72 -24.57
N PHE A 83 -15.72 -0.52 -25.13
CA PHE A 83 -14.87 0.54 -24.58
C PHE A 83 -15.37 1.04 -23.22
N ALA A 84 -16.68 1.15 -23.02
CA ALA A 84 -17.29 1.50 -21.73
C ALA A 84 -16.98 0.45 -20.65
N LYS A 85 -16.99 -0.85 -20.99
CA LYS A 85 -16.60 -1.92 -20.06
C LYS A 85 -15.13 -1.81 -19.63
N VAL A 86 -14.22 -1.58 -20.58
CA VAL A 86 -12.80 -1.34 -20.26
C VAL A 86 -12.65 -0.12 -19.34
N SER A 87 -13.33 0.98 -19.67
CA SER A 87 -13.29 2.21 -18.86
C SER A 87 -13.78 1.98 -17.43
N SER A 88 -14.87 1.23 -17.27
CA SER A 88 -15.42 0.88 -15.95
C SER A 88 -14.48 -0.02 -15.15
N SER A 89 -13.88 -1.05 -15.77
CA SER A 89 -12.94 -1.92 -15.07
C SER A 89 -11.63 -1.21 -14.70
N LEU A 90 -11.15 -0.29 -15.54
CA LEU A 90 -10.01 0.58 -15.22
C LEU A 90 -10.30 1.48 -14.01
N ALA A 91 -11.49 2.07 -13.94
CA ALA A 91 -11.90 2.85 -12.76
C ALA A 91 -11.89 1.99 -11.48
N GLY A 92 -12.34 0.73 -11.57
CA GLY A 92 -12.26 -0.23 -10.47
C GLY A 92 -10.81 -0.48 -9.99
N LEU A 93 -9.86 -0.68 -10.91
CA LEU A 93 -8.44 -0.82 -10.54
C LEU A 93 -7.88 0.45 -9.87
N THR A 94 -8.25 1.63 -10.35
CA THR A 94 -7.84 2.91 -9.75
C THR A 94 -8.32 3.02 -8.30
N SER A 95 -9.56 2.64 -8.00
CA SER A 95 -10.06 2.65 -6.62
C SER A 95 -9.30 1.68 -5.70
N ILE A 96 -8.87 0.53 -6.22
CA ILE A 96 -8.01 -0.39 -5.45
C ILE A 96 -6.64 0.29 -5.20
N LYS A 97 -6.09 1.03 -6.16
CA LYS A 97 -4.81 1.74 -5.99
C LYS A 97 -4.90 2.80 -4.90
N GLU A 98 -5.98 3.56 -4.86
CA GLU A 98 -6.23 4.55 -3.82
C GLU A 98 -6.28 3.91 -2.43
N ALA A 99 -6.95 2.76 -2.29
CA ALA A 99 -6.94 2.01 -1.04
C ALA A 99 -5.53 1.54 -0.63
N ALA A 100 -4.66 1.20 -1.59
CA ALA A 100 -3.29 0.74 -1.31
C ALA A 100 -2.43 1.91 -0.83
N ASN A 101 -2.64 3.09 -1.43
CA ASN A 101 -2.01 4.32 -0.97
C ASN A 101 -2.44 4.67 0.47
N ASN A 102 -3.68 4.40 0.85
CA ASN A 102 -4.13 4.62 2.23
C ASN A 102 -3.40 3.69 3.22
N LEU A 103 -3.15 2.43 2.87
CA LEU A 103 -2.32 1.53 3.70
C LEU A 103 -0.90 2.07 3.88
N MET A 104 -0.32 2.61 2.80
CA MET A 104 1.00 3.25 2.84
C MET A 104 1.02 4.45 3.79
N THR A 105 0.00 5.32 3.73
CA THR A 105 -0.15 6.46 4.64
C THR A 105 -0.23 5.99 6.09
N THR A 106 -1.07 5.00 6.39
CA THR A 106 -1.19 4.44 7.75
C THR A 106 0.15 3.93 8.28
N LEU A 107 0.95 3.23 7.46
CA LEU A 107 2.27 2.78 7.89
C LEU A 107 3.25 3.94 8.08
N ASN A 108 3.26 4.92 7.17
CA ASN A 108 4.15 6.07 7.29
C ASN A 108 3.86 6.89 8.55
N ASP A 109 2.58 6.99 8.95
CA ASP A 109 2.18 7.66 10.20
C ASP A 109 2.77 6.99 11.45
N GLN A 110 3.04 5.67 11.40
CA GLN A 110 3.71 4.94 12.48
C GLN A 110 5.24 5.06 12.45
N GLY A 111 5.84 5.44 11.31
CA GLY A 111 7.29 5.33 11.09
C GLY A 111 8.11 6.15 12.08
N ALA A 112 7.63 7.34 12.47
CA ALA A 112 8.29 8.17 13.48
C ALA A 112 8.32 7.49 14.85
N GLU A 113 7.25 6.78 15.22
CA GLU A 113 7.16 6.09 16.50
C GLU A 113 7.99 4.80 16.53
N VAL A 114 8.02 4.05 15.43
CA VAL A 114 8.93 2.90 15.24
C VAL A 114 10.39 3.33 15.41
N ASN A 115 10.78 4.44 14.77
CA ASN A 115 12.14 4.99 14.89
C ASN A 115 12.43 5.44 16.32
N SER A 116 11.50 6.16 16.96
CA SER A 116 11.67 6.62 18.34
C SER A 116 11.87 5.46 19.32
N LEU A 117 11.12 4.35 19.17
CA LEU A 117 11.29 3.16 20.00
C LEU A 117 12.64 2.48 19.76
N THR A 118 13.05 2.36 18.50
CA THR A 118 14.34 1.74 18.12
C THR A 118 15.53 2.55 18.63
N GLU A 119 15.51 3.87 18.47
CA GLU A 119 16.54 4.79 18.99
C GLU A 119 16.53 4.87 20.52
N GLY A 120 15.34 4.85 21.12
CA GLY A 120 15.17 4.80 22.57
C GLY A 120 15.76 3.54 23.18
N LEU A 121 15.57 2.38 22.52
CA LEU A 121 16.19 1.12 22.90
C LEU A 121 17.72 1.19 22.79
N ALA A 122 18.26 1.71 21.69
CA ALA A 122 19.69 1.84 21.46
C ALA A 122 20.38 2.80 22.44
N SER A 123 19.71 3.88 22.81
CA SER A 123 20.21 4.89 23.75
C SER A 123 19.93 4.56 25.23
N GLY A 124 19.19 3.49 25.51
CA GLY A 124 18.76 3.12 26.86
C GLY A 124 17.74 4.09 27.48
N LYS A 125 17.02 4.85 26.66
CA LYS A 125 16.02 5.85 27.05
C LYS A 125 14.66 5.50 26.45
N LEU A 126 13.91 4.67 27.16
CA LEU A 126 12.52 4.34 26.84
C LEU A 126 11.58 4.97 27.87
N GLY A 127 10.42 5.43 27.40
CA GLY A 127 9.38 6.02 28.25
C GLY A 127 8.53 4.98 28.95
N GLU A 128 7.73 5.40 29.93
CA GLU A 128 6.85 4.51 30.71
C GLU A 128 5.76 3.84 29.85
N ASP A 129 5.40 4.44 28.73
CA ASP A 129 4.34 3.98 27.82
C ASP A 129 4.83 3.03 26.70
N THR A 130 6.07 2.55 26.79
CA THR A 130 6.72 1.76 25.73
C THR A 130 5.90 0.54 25.30
N MET A 131 5.34 -0.22 26.26
CA MET A 131 4.58 -1.43 25.93
C MET A 131 3.31 -1.12 25.12
N ASN A 132 2.59 -0.05 25.47
CA ASN A 132 1.36 0.31 24.76
C ASN A 132 1.66 0.75 23.33
N LYS A 133 2.77 1.48 23.12
CA LYS A 133 3.24 1.88 21.79
C LYS A 133 3.62 0.68 20.93
N ILE A 134 4.34 -0.30 21.50
CA ILE A 134 4.68 -1.55 20.81
C ILE A 134 3.40 -2.27 20.37
N THR A 135 2.45 -2.50 21.29
CA THR A 135 1.18 -3.18 20.99
C THR A 135 0.37 -2.41 19.95
N GLY A 136 0.24 -1.09 20.09
CA GLY A 136 -0.50 -0.26 19.13
C GLY A 136 0.06 -0.33 17.72
N ILE A 137 1.39 -0.29 17.57
CA ILE A 137 2.01 -0.47 16.26
C ILE A 137 1.81 -1.90 15.74
N GLN A 138 1.94 -2.92 16.59
CA GLN A 138 1.70 -4.32 16.19
C GLN A 138 0.26 -4.56 15.71
N ASP A 139 -0.72 -3.91 16.32
CA ASP A 139 -2.12 -3.94 15.88
C ASP A 139 -2.30 -3.28 14.51
N VAL A 140 -1.64 -2.13 14.29
CA VAL A 140 -1.63 -1.47 12.97
C VAL A 140 -0.98 -2.36 11.91
N ILE A 141 0.19 -2.95 12.20
CA ILE A 141 0.89 -3.88 11.31
C ILE A 141 -0.03 -5.05 10.92
N THR A 142 -0.72 -5.63 11.90
CA THR A 142 -1.64 -6.76 11.68
C THR A 142 -2.82 -6.35 10.81
N SER A 143 -3.45 -5.21 11.11
CA SER A 143 -4.55 -4.66 10.33
C SER A 143 -4.15 -4.39 8.88
N VAL A 144 -3.01 -3.73 8.67
CA VAL A 144 -2.48 -3.45 7.33
C VAL A 144 -2.13 -4.73 6.58
N SER A 145 -1.54 -5.72 7.24
CA SER A 145 -1.20 -7.01 6.61
C SER A 145 -2.44 -7.75 6.12
N ASN A 146 -3.49 -7.80 6.94
CA ASN A 146 -4.76 -8.43 6.56
C ASN A 146 -5.42 -7.68 5.39
N ASN A 147 -5.49 -6.35 5.49
CA ASN A 147 -6.04 -5.52 4.41
C ASN A 147 -5.24 -5.67 3.12
N LEU A 148 -3.91 -5.75 3.18
CA LEU A 148 -3.06 -5.99 2.00
C LEU A 148 -3.38 -7.34 1.36
N GLY A 149 -3.59 -8.39 2.16
CA GLY A 149 -3.99 -9.71 1.67
C GLY A 149 -5.33 -9.69 0.91
N ASP A 150 -6.34 -9.05 1.51
CA ASP A 150 -7.66 -8.88 0.87
C ASP A 150 -7.56 -8.04 -0.42
N MET A 151 -6.73 -7.00 -0.40
CA MET A 151 -6.51 -6.14 -1.55
C MET A 151 -5.81 -6.84 -2.70
N LYS A 152 -4.80 -7.68 -2.44
CA LYS A 152 -4.17 -8.51 -3.47
C LYS A 152 -5.20 -9.40 -4.16
N THR A 153 -6.07 -10.04 -3.40
CA THR A 153 -7.15 -10.88 -3.96
C THR A 153 -8.11 -10.08 -4.84
N LYS A 154 -8.57 -8.91 -4.36
CA LYS A 154 -9.45 -8.02 -5.15
C LYS A 154 -8.76 -7.51 -6.41
N TYR A 155 -7.48 -7.19 -6.30
CA TYR A 155 -6.67 -6.71 -7.40
C TYR A 155 -6.50 -7.77 -8.48
N ASP A 156 -6.20 -9.01 -8.12
CA ASP A 156 -6.05 -10.11 -9.08
C ASP A 156 -7.36 -10.37 -9.85
N ALA A 157 -8.50 -10.34 -9.16
CA ALA A 157 -9.81 -10.45 -9.78
C ALA A 157 -10.07 -9.28 -10.75
N ALA A 158 -9.85 -8.04 -10.30
CA ALA A 158 -10.05 -6.85 -11.14
C ALA A 158 -9.10 -6.82 -12.35
N LYS A 159 -7.86 -7.27 -12.19
CA LYS A 159 -6.87 -7.39 -13.27
C LYS A 159 -7.31 -8.41 -14.32
N SER A 160 -7.87 -9.54 -13.87
CA SER A 160 -8.46 -10.55 -14.76
C SER A 160 -9.65 -9.97 -15.55
N ASP A 161 -10.56 -9.26 -14.88
CA ASP A 161 -11.71 -8.63 -15.51
C ASP A 161 -11.31 -7.58 -16.55
N VAL A 162 -10.34 -6.71 -16.22
CA VAL A 162 -9.77 -5.75 -17.16
C VAL A 162 -9.20 -6.47 -18.38
N THR A 163 -8.40 -7.52 -18.17
CA THR A 163 -7.79 -8.31 -19.26
C THR A 163 -8.84 -8.94 -20.19
N ALA A 164 -9.93 -9.48 -19.62
CA ALA A 164 -11.03 -10.03 -20.40
C ALA A 164 -11.75 -8.95 -21.22
N ASN A 165 -12.04 -7.79 -20.62
CA ASN A 165 -12.68 -6.67 -21.30
C ASN A 165 -11.78 -6.08 -22.40
N PHE A 166 -10.47 -6.03 -22.19
CA PHE A 166 -9.49 -5.64 -23.21
C PHE A 166 -9.49 -6.61 -24.40
N SER A 167 -9.55 -7.92 -24.13
CA SER A 167 -9.61 -8.93 -25.19
C SER A 167 -10.88 -8.80 -26.03
N ALA A 168 -12.01 -8.52 -25.39
CA ALA A 168 -13.28 -8.25 -26.07
C ALA A 168 -13.23 -6.96 -26.90
N LEU A 169 -12.70 -5.86 -26.34
CA LEU A 169 -12.52 -4.61 -27.06
C LEU A 169 -11.61 -4.80 -28.29
N LYS A 170 -10.50 -5.51 -28.13
CA LYS A 170 -9.57 -5.80 -29.24
C LYS A 170 -10.27 -6.52 -30.39
N SER A 171 -11.06 -7.56 -30.08
CA SER A 171 -11.81 -8.28 -31.13
C SER A 171 -12.79 -7.38 -31.88
N VAL A 172 -13.48 -6.48 -31.17
CA VAL A 172 -14.40 -5.51 -31.80
C VAL A 172 -13.61 -4.48 -32.63
N PHE A 173 -12.53 -3.95 -32.08
CA PHE A 173 -11.66 -2.97 -32.73
C PHE A 173 -11.10 -3.53 -34.05
N GLU A 174 -10.54 -4.74 -34.05
CA GLU A 174 -10.03 -5.39 -35.26
C GLU A 174 -11.14 -5.61 -36.31
N SER A 175 -12.35 -6.01 -35.88
CA SER A 175 -13.49 -6.17 -36.78
C SER A 175 -13.97 -4.85 -37.39
N VAL A 176 -13.79 -3.74 -36.69
CA VAL A 176 -14.14 -2.39 -37.16
C VAL A 176 -13.09 -1.88 -38.14
N MET A 177 -11.81 -2.07 -37.82
CA MET A 177 -10.67 -1.57 -38.62
C MET A 177 -10.39 -2.39 -39.89
N ALA A 178 -10.89 -3.63 -39.99
CA ALA A 178 -10.72 -4.49 -41.17
C ALA A 178 -11.65 -4.14 -42.36
N LYS A 179 -12.39 -3.04 -42.29
CA LYS A 179 -13.34 -2.56 -43.31
C LYS A 179 -12.84 -1.26 -43.94
#